data_AF-R7UF70-F1
#
_entry.id   AF-R7UF70-F1
#
_cell.length_a   1.000
_cell.length_b   1.000
_cell.length_c   1.000
_cell.angle_alpha   90.00
_cell.angle_beta   90.00
_cell.angle_gamma   90.00
#
_symmetry.space_group_name_H-M   'P 1'
#
loop_
_entity.id
_entity.type
_entity.pdbx_description
1 polymer ?
#
loop_
_entity_poly.entity_id
_entity_poly.type
_entity_poly.pdbx_seq_one_letter_code
_entity_poly.pdbx_strand_id
1 'polypeptide(L)'
;GNFYMLRYEELSNRTEETVRKLYNFLGINHSEEVFGWIKENTKNPNNVVGGMSTTGRNSIALAYRWQNELTTKEKTLISNVCQETLKVYNY
;
A
#
# COMPACT_ATOMS: atom_id res chain seq x y z
N GLY A 1 5.67 18.31 17.21
CA GLY A 1 4.97 17.03 16.99
C GLY A 1 5.85 16.15 16.15
N ASN A 2 6.05 14.89 16.54
CA ASN A 2 6.73 13.94 15.68
C ASN A 2 5.71 13.42 14.67
N PHE A 3 6.01 13.54 13.37
CA PHE A 3 5.15 13.06 12.30
C PHE A 3 5.83 11.88 11.60
N TYR A 4 5.04 10.83 11.30
CA TYR A 4 5.49 9.71 10.49
C TYR A 4 4.83 9.79 9.11
N MET A 5 5.62 10.08 8.09
CA MET A 5 5.14 10.09 6.71
C MET A 5 5.25 8.68 6.14
N LEU A 6 4.17 8.20 5.53
CA LEU A 6 4.09 6.87 4.96
C LEU A 6 3.48 6.92 3.55
N ARG A 7 4.09 6.21 2.60
CA ARG A 7 3.53 5.99 1.27
C ARG A 7 2.63 4.77 1.25
N TYR A 8 1.48 4.88 0.59
CA TYR A 8 0.52 3.78 0.46
C TYR A 8 1.14 2.56 -0.26
N GLU A 9 1.98 2.79 -1.26
CA GLU A 9 2.68 1.75 -2.02
C GLU A 9 3.71 1.02 -1.16
N GLU A 10 4.41 1.75 -0.28
CA GLU A 10 5.36 1.16 0.65
C GLU A 10 4.64 0.26 1.67
N LEU A 11 3.55 0.77 2.26
CA LEU A 11 2.69 0.00 3.15
C LEU A 11 2.11 -1.23 2.46
N SER A 12 1.71 -1.11 1.20
CA SER A 12 1.06 -2.20 0.47
C SER A 12 2.05 -3.29 0.07
N ASN A 13 3.28 -2.91 -0.29
CA ASN A 13 4.33 -3.82 -0.76
C ASN A 13 5.12 -4.49 0.38
N ARG A 14 5.45 -3.72 1.42
CA ARG A 14 6.26 -4.15 2.57
C ARG A 14 5.46 -4.00 3.86
N THR A 15 4.24 -4.53 3.89
CA THR A 15 3.26 -4.34 4.97
C THR A 15 3.84 -4.64 6.35
N GLU A 16 4.42 -5.81 6.53
CA GLU A 16 4.95 -6.26 7.83
C GLU A 16 6.06 -5.33 8.34
N GLU A 17 7.08 -5.07 7.51
CA GLU A 17 8.19 -4.17 7.82
C GLU A 17 7.71 -2.75 8.15
N THR A 18 6.80 -2.24 7.34
CA THR A 18 6.25 -0.89 7.45
C THR A 18 5.42 -0.73 8.72
N VAL A 19 4.57 -1.70 9.03
CA VAL A 19 3.76 -1.69 10.26
C VAL A 19 4.67 -1.80 11.48
N ARG A 20 5.72 -2.63 11.43
CA ARG A 20 6.68 -2.75 12.55
C ARG A 20 7.39 -1.41 12.84
N LYS A 21 7.79 -0.69 11.80
CA LYS A 21 8.34 0.67 11.90
C LYS A 21 7.33 1.66 12.50
N LEU A 22 6.06 1.57 12.11
CA LEU A 22 4.99 2.42 12.63
C LEU A 22 4.72 2.14 14.12
N TYR A 23 4.65 0.88 14.54
CA TYR A 23 4.48 0.51 15.95
C TYR A 23 5.63 1.04 16.81
N ASN A 24 6.87 0.88 16.34
CA ASN A 24 8.06 1.43 16.99
C ASN A 24 7.97 2.96 17.12
N PHE A 25 7.54 3.66 16.06
CA PHE A 25 7.37 5.11 16.07
C PHE A 25 6.31 5.56 17.10
N LEU A 26 5.23 4.80 17.24
CA LEU A 26 4.15 5.06 18.20
C LEU A 26 4.48 4.61 19.63
N GLY A 27 5.57 3.88 19.85
CA GLY A 27 5.92 3.30 21.15
C GLY A 27 4.97 2.19 21.59
N ILE A 28 4.28 1.53 20.65
CA ILE A 28 3.33 0.46 20.94
C ILE A 28 4.08 -0.88 20.89
N ASN A 29 4.01 -1.65 21.98
CA ASN A 29 4.52 -3.01 21.99
C ASN A 29 3.66 -3.91 21.08
N HIS A 30 4.31 -4.73 20.28
CA HIS A 30 3.66 -5.69 19.37
C HIS A 30 4.13 -7.12 19.62
N SER A 31 3.24 -8.08 19.41
CA SER A 31 3.56 -9.51 19.42
C SER A 31 3.74 -10.03 17.98
N GLU A 32 4.49 -11.12 17.83
CA GLU A 32 4.65 -11.80 16.53
C GLU A 32 3.31 -12.34 15.98
N GLU A 33 2.35 -12.65 16.85
CA GLU A 33 1.00 -13.09 16.46
C GLU A 33 0.28 -12.03 15.62
N VAL A 34 0.41 -10.75 15.98
CA VAL A 34 -0.18 -9.64 15.22
C VAL A 34 0.41 -9.58 13.80
N PHE A 35 1.73 -9.79 13.64
CA PHE A 35 2.35 -9.80 12.32
C PHE A 35 2.00 -11.05 11.50
N GLY A 36 1.83 -12.19 12.16
CA GLY A 36 1.27 -13.40 11.55
C GLY A 36 -0.11 -13.12 10.94
N TRP A 37 -1.02 -12.55 11.73
CA TRP A 37 -2.35 -12.17 11.27
C TRP A 37 -2.32 -11.13 10.13
N ILE A 38 -1.47 -10.10 10.24
CA ILE A 38 -1.31 -9.08 9.18
C ILE A 38 -0.87 -9.75 7.88
N LYS A 39 0.12 -10.65 7.93
CA LYS A 39 0.63 -11.34 6.75
C LYS A 39 -0.45 -12.18 6.09
N GLU A 40 -1.22 -12.94 6.86
CA GLU A 40 -2.33 -13.77 6.38
C GLU A 40 -3.44 -12.96 5.70
N ASN A 41 -3.74 -11.76 6.23
CA ASN A 41 -4.85 -10.94 5.72
C ASN A 41 -4.44 -9.95 4.62
N THR A 42 -3.15 -9.70 4.40
CA THR A 42 -2.66 -8.72 3.39
C THR A 42 -1.94 -9.33 2.18
N LYS A 43 -1.52 -10.60 2.26
CA LYS A 43 -0.91 -11.34 1.14
C LYS A 43 -1.77 -12.52 0.71
N ASN A 44 -3.07 -12.30 0.46
CA ASN A 44 -3.93 -13.39 0.00
C ASN A 44 -3.53 -13.81 -1.43
N PRO A 45 -2.98 -15.03 -1.65
CA PRO A 45 -2.52 -15.49 -2.97
C PRO A 45 -3.68 -15.74 -3.95
N ASN A 46 -4.91 -15.88 -3.46
CA ASN A 46 -6.07 -16.19 -4.28
C ASN A 46 -6.68 -14.98 -4.99
N ASN A 47 -6.04 -13.80 -4.94
CA ASN A 47 -6.51 -12.57 -5.58
C ASN A 47 -8.01 -12.29 -5.32
N VAL A 48 -8.50 -12.62 -4.12
CA VAL A 48 -9.87 -12.27 -3.74
C VAL A 48 -9.89 -10.76 -3.67
N VAL A 49 -10.48 -10.14 -4.70
CA VAL A 49 -10.77 -8.71 -4.73
C VAL A 49 -11.73 -8.47 -3.58
N GLY A 50 -11.20 -7.92 -2.48
CA GLY A 50 -11.93 -7.85 -1.22
C GLY A 50 -13.27 -7.14 -1.39
N GLY A 51 -14.34 -7.82 -0.97
CA GLY A 51 -15.67 -7.22 -0.78
C GLY A 51 -15.80 -6.63 0.62
N MET A 52 -16.94 -6.00 0.91
CA MET A 52 -17.22 -5.43 2.24
C MET A 52 -17.17 -6.49 3.37
N SER A 53 -17.27 -7.77 3.03
CA SER A 53 -17.38 -8.90 3.97
C SER A 53 -16.13 -9.77 4.08
N THR A 54 -14.99 -9.41 3.46
CA THR A 54 -13.77 -10.23 3.49
C THR A 54 -12.60 -9.49 4.12
N THR A 55 -11.90 -10.13 5.06
CA THR A 55 -10.69 -9.59 5.68
C THR A 55 -9.43 -9.79 4.82
N GLY A 56 -9.40 -10.83 3.97
CA GLY A 56 -8.29 -11.11 3.07
C GLY A 56 -8.26 -10.17 1.85
N ARG A 57 -7.15 -9.45 1.66
CA ARG A 57 -6.89 -8.60 0.49
C ARG A 57 -5.51 -8.87 -0.09
N ASN A 58 -5.32 -8.60 -1.38
CA ASN A 58 -3.99 -8.50 -2.00
C ASN A 58 -3.63 -7.03 -2.13
N SER A 59 -3.02 -6.46 -1.09
CA SER A 59 -2.69 -5.02 -1.04
C SER A 59 -1.72 -4.60 -2.15
N ILE A 60 -0.81 -5.50 -2.52
CA ILE A 60 0.17 -5.28 -3.60
C ILE A 60 -0.55 -5.10 -4.94
N ALA A 61 -1.43 -6.04 -5.31
CA ALA A 61 -2.15 -5.98 -6.57
C ALA A 61 -3.02 -4.73 -6.69
N LEU A 62 -3.59 -4.27 -5.57
CA LEU A 62 -4.42 -3.05 -5.55
C LEU A 62 -3.60 -1.77 -5.72
N ALA A 63 -2.44 -1.66 -5.07
CA ALA A 63 -1.60 -0.46 -5.15
C ALA A 63 -1.08 -0.19 -6.57
N TYR A 64 -0.84 -1.25 -7.35
CA TYR A 64 -0.34 -1.16 -8.72
C TYR A 64 -1.42 -1.38 -9.79
N ARG A 65 -2.70 -1.46 -9.40
CA ARG A 65 -3.80 -1.82 -10.32
C ARG A 65 -3.92 -0.88 -11.51
N TRP A 66 -3.73 0.42 -11.28
CA TRP A 66 -3.73 1.46 -12.31
C TRP A 66 -2.71 1.19 -13.44
N GLN A 67 -1.63 0.47 -13.16
CA GLN A 67 -0.63 0.11 -14.16
C GLN A 67 -1.18 -0.86 -15.21
N ASN A 68 -2.15 -1.70 -14.84
CA ASN A 68 -2.76 -2.66 -15.76
C ASN A 68 -4.11 -2.18 -16.31
N GLU A 69 -4.81 -1.31 -15.58
CA GLU A 69 -6.13 -0.79 -15.99
C GLU A 69 -6.04 0.40 -16.95
N LEU A 70 -4.98 1.22 -16.85
CA LEU A 70 -4.81 2.37 -17.74
C LEU A 70 -4.02 1.99 -19.00
N THR A 71 -4.53 2.44 -20.14
CA THR A 71 -3.80 2.37 -21.41
C THR A 71 -2.58 3.30 -21.39
N THR A 72 -1.62 3.05 -22.27
CA THR A 72 -0.46 3.94 -22.43
C THR A 72 -0.87 5.38 -22.74
N LYS A 73 -1.93 5.58 -23.54
CA LYS A 73 -2.43 6.92 -23.88
C LYS A 73 -2.95 7.65 -22.64
N GLU A 74 -3.73 6.97 -21.79
CA GLU A 74 -4.25 7.54 -20.56
C GLU A 74 -3.14 7.86 -19.57
N LYS A 75 -2.16 6.97 -19.40
CA LYS A 75 -0.99 7.24 -18.55
C LYS A 75 -0.22 8.46 -19.02
N THR A 76 0.06 8.57 -20.31
CA THR A 76 0.75 9.75 -20.88
C THR A 76 -0.05 11.03 -20.67
N LEU A 77 -1.37 10.98 -20.91
CA LEU A 77 -2.24 12.13 -20.70
C LEU A 77 -2.22 12.58 -19.24
N ILE A 78 -2.39 11.64 -18.29
CA ILE A 78 -2.36 11.93 -16.86
C ILE A 78 -1.00 12.47 -16.44
N SER A 79 0.10 11.84 -16.87
CA SER A 79 1.46 12.30 -16.54
C SER A 79 1.74 13.71 -17.05
N ASN A 80 1.24 14.06 -18.23
CA ASN A 80 1.39 15.40 -18.79
C ASN A 80 0.57 16.44 -18.02
N VAL A 81 -0.69 16.14 -17.69
CA VAL A 81 -1.58 17.05 -16.95
C VAL A 81 -1.10 17.23 -15.52
N CYS A 82 -0.64 16.15 -14.87
CA CYS A 82 -0.25 16.14 -13.47
C CYS A 82 1.27 16.28 -13.26
N GLN A 83 2.02 16.71 -14.28
CA GLN A 83 3.48 16.67 -14.27
C GLN A 83 4.10 17.37 -13.04
N GLU A 84 3.64 18.58 -12.72
CA GLU A 84 4.15 19.34 -11.57
C GLU A 84 3.80 18.67 -10.24
N THR A 85 2.58 18.13 -10.12
CA THR A 85 2.16 17.38 -8.94
C THR A 85 3.02 16.13 -8.76
N LEU A 86 3.22 15.33 -9.81
CA LEU A 86 4.03 14.11 -9.74
C LEU A 86 5.47 14.42 -9.32
N LYS A 87 6.07 15.51 -9.81
CA LYS A 87 7.38 15.99 -9.36
C LYS A 87 7.39 16.28 -7.85
N VAL A 88 6.40 17.01 -7.33
CA VAL A 88 6.31 17.34 -5.89
C VAL A 88 6.25 16.07 -5.02
N TYR A 89 5.58 15.03 -5.49
CA TYR A 89 5.46 13.76 -4.77
C TYR A 89 6.58 12.74 -5.11
N ASN A 90 7.56 13.11 -5.94
CA ASN A 90 8.63 12.23 -6.45
C ASN A 90 8.09 10.95 -7.12
N TYR A 91 7.21 11.11 -8.09
CA TYR A 91 6.75 10.09 -9.04
C TYR A 91 7.28 10.36 -10.45
#